data_AF-A0A5J4IXG5-F1
#
_entry.id   AF-A0A5J4IXG5-F1
#
_cell.length_a   1.000
_cell.length_b   1.000
_cell.length_c   1.000
_cell.angle_alpha   90.00
_cell.angle_beta   90.00
_cell.angle_gamma   90.00
#
_symmetry.space_group_name_H-M   'P 1'
#
loop_
_entity.id
_entity.type
_entity.pdbx_description
1 polymer ?
#
loop_
_entity_poly.entity_id
_entity_poly.type
_entity_poly.pdbx_seq_one_letter_code
_entity_poly.pdbx_strand_id
1 'polypeptide(L)'
;MKHILSIAIFATSLIGNAQDFKTEFRKDLCDCFTESGDDEMGIDECFELNTTKYDEAFEKLIDPESDVSPYEQGIAIGQDLFYESQDYLVANCDAYYKYFNALREESFLEMKDAFDQNILSNLTIEISEEPSADLLWSRGNMYFAIESYDRALEDFENAIALDPSYAQANFSKGWIFERQGKYTEAIQLYEEALEETGIREMKVFIALAKRNAKESKK
;
A
#
# COMPACT_ATOMS: atom_id res chain seq x y z
N MET A 1 15.40 -25.05 -35.12
CA MET A 1 16.39 -24.78 -34.04
C MET A 1 17.04 -23.39 -34.14
N LYS A 2 17.48 -22.89 -35.31
CA LYS A 2 18.08 -21.54 -35.40
C LYS A 2 17.12 -20.37 -35.09
N HIS A 3 15.84 -20.46 -35.44
CA HIS A 3 14.86 -19.40 -35.14
C HIS A 3 14.46 -19.30 -33.65
N ILE A 4 14.47 -20.41 -32.91
CA ILE A 4 14.16 -20.41 -31.47
C ILE A 4 15.31 -19.75 -30.68
N LEU A 5 16.55 -19.92 -31.13
CA LEU A 5 17.72 -19.31 -30.50
C LEU A 5 17.75 -17.77 -30.65
N SER A 6 17.36 -17.24 -31.82
CA SER A 6 17.32 -15.77 -32.04
C SER A 6 16.19 -15.07 -31.28
N ILE A 7 15.03 -15.72 -31.12
CA ILE A 7 13.93 -15.18 -30.29
C ILE A 7 14.32 -15.19 -28.80
N ALA A 8 15.01 -16.24 -28.34
CA ALA A 8 15.51 -16.31 -26.97
C ALA A 8 16.58 -15.24 -26.67
N ILE A 9 17.45 -14.91 -27.63
CA ILE A 9 18.46 -13.84 -27.48
C ILE A 9 17.82 -12.45 -27.45
N PHE A 10 16.80 -12.20 -28.29
CA PHE A 10 16.06 -10.92 -28.26
C PHE A 10 15.20 -10.77 -27.00
N ALA A 11 14.57 -11.86 -26.55
CA ALA A 11 13.80 -11.87 -25.30
C ALA A 11 14.72 -11.66 -24.08
N THR A 12 15.92 -12.26 -24.06
CA THR A 12 16.86 -12.08 -22.93
C THR A 12 17.51 -10.70 -22.90
N SER A 13 17.76 -10.04 -24.04
CA SER A 13 18.24 -8.65 -24.05
C SER A 13 17.15 -7.64 -23.64
N LEU A 14 15.88 -7.89 -24.02
CA LEU A 14 14.75 -7.09 -23.58
C LEU A 14 14.43 -7.29 -22.09
N ILE A 15 14.47 -8.53 -21.58
CA ILE A 15 14.25 -8.85 -20.16
C ILE A 15 15.39 -8.30 -19.28
N GLY A 16 16.65 -8.37 -19.75
CA GLY A 16 17.79 -7.74 -19.07
C GLY A 16 17.59 -6.23 -18.96
N ASN A 17 17.35 -5.55 -20.08
CA ASN A 17 17.11 -4.11 -20.08
C ASN A 17 15.89 -3.72 -19.23
N ALA A 18 14.81 -4.51 -19.26
CA ALA A 18 13.58 -4.23 -18.51
C ALA A 18 13.75 -4.36 -16.99
N GLN A 19 14.43 -5.40 -16.52
CA GLN A 19 14.64 -5.61 -15.09
C GLN A 19 15.73 -4.68 -14.53
N ASP A 20 16.74 -4.38 -15.34
CA ASP A 20 17.83 -3.48 -14.97
C ASP A 20 17.31 -2.05 -14.77
N PHE A 21 16.51 -1.52 -15.70
CA PHE A 21 15.95 -0.18 -15.52
C PHE A 21 14.96 -0.12 -14.35
N LYS A 22 14.11 -1.14 -14.14
CA LYS A 22 13.18 -1.15 -12.97
C LYS A 22 13.94 -1.06 -11.65
N THR A 23 15.11 -1.69 -11.57
CA THR A 23 15.97 -1.66 -10.39
C THR A 23 16.64 -0.30 -10.22
N GLU A 24 17.17 0.26 -11.31
CA GLU A 24 17.78 1.58 -11.33
C GLU A 24 16.75 2.68 -11.00
N PHE A 25 15.56 2.62 -11.59
CA PHE A 25 14.45 3.52 -11.30
C PHE A 25 14.08 3.54 -9.82
N ARG A 26 13.93 2.37 -9.19
CA ARG A 26 13.63 2.29 -7.75
C ARG A 26 14.76 2.85 -6.89
N LYS A 27 16.01 2.72 -7.34
CA LYS A 27 17.15 3.32 -6.64
C LYS A 27 17.10 4.84 -6.76
N ASP A 28 16.87 5.37 -7.95
CA ASP A 28 16.72 6.81 -8.19
C ASP A 28 15.55 7.40 -7.40
N LEU A 29 14.44 6.67 -7.25
CA LEU A 29 13.36 7.05 -6.35
C LEU A 29 13.85 7.14 -4.90
N CYS A 30 14.62 6.18 -4.42
CA CYS A 30 15.15 6.22 -3.05
C CYS A 30 16.14 7.38 -2.85
N ASP A 31 16.99 7.64 -3.83
CA ASP A 31 17.96 8.73 -3.80
C ASP A 31 17.23 10.08 -3.76
N CYS A 32 16.12 10.24 -4.51
CA CYS A 32 15.25 11.42 -4.46
C CYS A 32 14.73 11.72 -3.03
N PHE A 33 14.22 10.70 -2.32
CA PHE A 33 13.81 10.83 -0.91
C PHE A 33 14.95 11.17 0.04
N THR A 34 16.19 10.82 -0.31
CA THR A 34 17.36 11.06 0.54
C THR A 34 17.91 12.46 0.32
N GLU A 35 17.89 12.94 -0.93
CA GLU A 35 18.42 14.24 -1.34
C GLU A 35 17.48 15.41 -1.00
N SER A 36 16.16 15.17 -0.97
CA SER A 36 15.18 16.22 -0.70
C SER A 36 15.41 16.90 0.65
N GLY A 37 15.92 16.16 1.65
CA GLY A 37 16.23 16.71 2.98
C GLY A 37 15.03 17.25 3.78
N ASP A 38 13.88 17.37 3.13
CA ASP A 38 12.62 17.86 3.63
C ASP A 38 11.61 16.71 3.67
N ASP A 39 10.89 16.63 4.79
CA ASP A 39 9.83 15.65 5.05
C ASP A 39 8.59 15.82 4.12
N GLU A 40 8.60 16.80 3.21
CA GLU A 40 7.47 17.17 2.36
C GLU A 40 7.46 16.50 0.97
N MET A 41 8.61 16.11 0.41
CA MET A 41 8.65 15.55 -0.96
C MET A 41 8.08 14.13 -0.97
N GLY A 42 6.90 13.97 -1.57
CA GLY A 42 6.17 12.71 -1.64
C GLY A 42 6.63 11.77 -2.75
N ILE A 43 6.12 10.53 -2.72
CA ILE A 43 6.47 9.52 -3.75
C ILE A 43 6.01 9.94 -5.14
N ASP A 44 4.88 10.61 -5.26
CA ASP A 44 4.33 11.06 -6.54
C ASP A 44 5.28 12.07 -7.19
N GLU A 45 5.80 13.02 -6.43
CA GLU A 45 6.76 14.01 -6.92
C GLU A 45 8.09 13.34 -7.33
N CYS A 46 8.63 12.44 -6.48
CA CYS A 46 9.82 11.67 -6.86
C CYS A 46 9.58 10.81 -8.10
N PHE A 47 8.38 10.24 -8.26
CA PHE A 47 8.01 9.44 -9.42
C PHE A 47 7.93 10.30 -10.69
N GLU A 48 7.23 11.43 -10.63
CA GLU A 48 7.15 12.39 -11.73
C GLU A 48 8.53 12.88 -12.17
N LEU A 49 9.40 13.27 -11.22
CA LEU A 49 10.76 13.74 -11.52
C LEU A 49 11.64 12.67 -12.18
N ASN A 50 11.46 11.40 -11.80
CA ASN A 50 12.30 10.32 -12.31
C ASN A 50 11.73 9.66 -13.56
N THR A 51 10.42 9.71 -13.83
CA THR A 51 9.85 9.08 -15.03
C THR A 51 10.46 9.61 -16.32
N THR A 52 10.72 10.92 -16.43
CA THR A 52 11.35 11.54 -17.62
C THR A 52 12.73 10.96 -17.94
N LYS A 53 13.50 10.51 -16.92
CA LYS A 53 14.82 9.89 -17.15
C LYS A 53 14.71 8.54 -17.90
N TYR A 54 13.53 7.91 -17.85
CA TYR A 54 13.27 6.58 -18.37
C TYR A 54 12.24 6.56 -19.51
N ASP A 55 11.89 7.71 -20.09
CA ASP A 55 10.88 7.82 -21.18
C ASP A 55 11.16 6.84 -22.33
N GLU A 56 12.40 6.75 -22.80
CA GLU A 56 12.77 5.80 -23.87
C GLU A 56 12.61 4.33 -23.47
N ALA A 57 12.70 4.00 -22.18
CA ALA A 57 12.46 2.66 -21.67
C ALA A 57 10.96 2.38 -21.60
N PHE A 58 10.14 3.35 -21.19
CA PHE A 58 8.68 3.25 -21.17
C PHE A 58 8.09 3.09 -22.56
N GLU A 59 8.56 3.86 -23.56
CA GLU A 59 8.09 3.75 -24.94
C GLU A 59 8.26 2.33 -25.51
N LYS A 60 9.32 1.62 -25.11
CA LYS A 60 9.58 0.23 -25.53
C LYS A 60 8.61 -0.79 -24.92
N LEU A 61 7.89 -0.42 -23.87
CA LEU A 61 6.88 -1.27 -23.23
C LEU A 61 5.50 -1.12 -23.88
N ILE A 62 5.30 -0.11 -24.72
CA ILE A 62 4.06 0.10 -25.46
C ILE A 62 3.98 -0.91 -26.60
N ASP A 63 2.88 -1.65 -26.67
CA ASP A 63 2.57 -2.54 -27.78
C ASP A 63 1.80 -1.75 -28.87
N PRO A 64 2.42 -1.47 -30.03
CA PRO A 64 1.77 -0.72 -31.09
C PRO A 64 0.64 -1.49 -31.79
N GLU A 65 0.55 -2.81 -31.60
CA GLU A 65 -0.48 -3.67 -32.20
C GLU A 65 -1.66 -3.93 -31.25
N SER A 66 -1.62 -3.41 -30.03
CA SER A 66 -2.69 -3.54 -29.05
C SER A 66 -3.93 -2.71 -29.44
N ASP A 67 -5.11 -3.23 -29.13
CA ASP A 67 -6.38 -2.50 -29.28
C ASP A 67 -6.52 -1.35 -28.25
N VAL A 68 -5.63 -1.29 -27.25
CA VAL A 68 -5.56 -0.22 -26.24
C VAL A 68 -4.65 0.90 -26.74
N SER A 69 -5.07 2.17 -26.58
CA SER A 69 -4.25 3.29 -27.08
C SER A 69 -2.89 3.39 -26.37
N PRO A 70 -1.84 3.91 -27.04
CA PRO A 70 -0.53 4.12 -26.41
C PRO A 70 -0.59 4.93 -25.10
N TYR A 71 -1.50 5.90 -25.03
CA TYR A 71 -1.72 6.72 -23.83
C TYR A 71 -2.26 5.88 -22.65
N GLU A 72 -3.30 5.07 -22.89
CA GLU A 72 -3.88 4.18 -21.87
C GLU A 72 -2.88 3.11 -21.42
N GLN A 73 -2.10 2.56 -22.36
CA GLN A 73 -1.02 1.63 -22.03
C GLN A 73 0.05 2.30 -21.14
N GLY A 74 0.46 3.53 -21.47
CA GLY A 74 1.42 4.30 -20.69
C GLY A 74 0.94 4.55 -19.25
N ILE A 75 -0.33 4.90 -19.06
CA ILE A 75 -0.94 5.04 -17.72
C ILE A 75 -0.83 3.72 -16.95
N ALA A 76 -1.23 2.60 -17.56
CA ALA A 76 -1.20 1.30 -16.91
C ALA A 76 0.22 0.89 -16.49
N ILE A 77 1.20 1.08 -17.38
CA ILE A 77 2.62 0.80 -17.11
C ILE A 77 3.15 1.68 -15.96
N GLY A 78 2.81 2.98 -15.98
CA GLY A 78 3.21 3.91 -14.93
C GLY A 78 2.63 3.51 -13.56
N GLN A 79 1.33 3.23 -13.51
CA GLN A 79 0.66 2.74 -12.30
C GLN A 79 1.28 1.42 -11.80
N ASP A 80 1.54 0.48 -12.72
CA ASP A 80 2.19 -0.77 -12.38
C ASP A 80 3.56 -0.54 -11.74
N LEU A 81 4.38 0.28 -12.37
CA LEU A 81 5.71 0.59 -11.87
C LEU A 81 5.65 1.32 -10.52
N PHE A 82 4.71 2.23 -10.32
CA PHE A 82 4.50 2.93 -9.07
C PHE A 82 4.24 1.95 -7.93
N TYR A 83 3.20 1.11 -8.04
CA TYR A 83 2.85 0.14 -7.00
C TYR A 83 3.91 -0.95 -6.82
N GLU A 84 4.56 -1.41 -7.89
CA GLU A 84 5.67 -2.37 -7.81
C GLU A 84 6.93 -1.78 -7.17
N SER A 85 7.09 -0.45 -7.18
CA SER A 85 8.24 0.21 -6.57
C SER A 85 8.09 0.34 -5.06
N GLN A 86 6.88 0.53 -4.55
CA GLN A 86 6.65 0.78 -3.12
C GLN A 86 7.14 -0.36 -2.22
N ASP A 87 6.84 -1.62 -2.53
CA ASP A 87 7.34 -2.78 -1.75
C ASP A 87 8.88 -2.80 -1.69
N TYR A 88 9.54 -2.59 -2.83
CA TYR A 88 10.99 -2.48 -2.88
C TYR A 88 11.52 -1.31 -2.06
N LEU A 89 10.88 -0.14 -2.16
CA LEU A 89 11.29 1.05 -1.43
C LEU A 89 11.12 0.85 0.08
N VAL A 90 10.02 0.28 0.54
CA VAL A 90 9.85 -0.06 1.96
C VAL A 90 10.95 -1.01 2.41
N ALA A 91 11.29 -2.03 1.62
CA ALA A 91 12.27 -3.03 2.01
C ALA A 91 13.73 -2.54 1.97
N ASN A 92 14.07 -1.60 1.09
CA ASN A 92 15.46 -1.26 0.76
C ASN A 92 15.82 0.23 0.87
N CYS A 93 14.83 1.11 1.08
CA CYS A 93 15.04 2.54 1.22
C CYS A 93 14.66 3.02 2.62
N ASP A 94 15.65 3.37 3.44
CA ASP A 94 15.43 3.81 4.83
C ASP A 94 14.66 5.13 4.90
N ALA A 95 14.91 6.05 3.97
CA ALA A 95 14.21 7.33 3.90
C ALA A 95 12.71 7.12 3.63
N TYR A 96 12.37 6.37 2.59
CA TYR A 96 10.98 6.06 2.24
C TYR A 96 10.24 5.30 3.36
N TYR A 97 10.90 4.31 3.97
CA TYR A 97 10.33 3.57 5.10
C TYR A 97 10.02 4.48 6.30
N LYS A 98 10.91 5.42 6.63
CA LYS A 98 10.68 6.39 7.71
C LYS A 98 9.56 7.36 7.36
N TYR A 99 9.57 7.89 6.14
CA TYR A 99 8.53 8.77 5.63
C TYR A 99 7.14 8.13 5.74
N PHE A 100 6.98 6.90 5.25
CA PHE A 100 5.68 6.23 5.28
C PHE A 100 5.21 5.90 6.72
N ASN A 101 6.13 5.51 7.61
CA ASN A 101 5.77 5.33 9.02
C ASN A 101 5.39 6.65 9.70
N ALA A 102 6.05 7.76 9.36
CA ALA A 102 5.70 9.08 9.88
C ALA A 102 4.30 9.50 9.43
N LEU A 103 3.98 9.35 8.13
CA LEU A 103 2.64 9.61 7.60
C LEU A 103 1.55 8.79 8.31
N ARG A 104 1.80 7.51 8.58
CA ARG A 104 0.84 6.65 9.29
C ARG A 104 0.64 7.06 10.73
N GLU A 105 1.71 7.49 11.41
CA GLU A 105 1.60 7.99 12.78
C GLU A 105 0.86 9.33 12.79
N GLU A 106 1.10 10.21 11.83
CA GLU A 106 0.34 11.44 11.64
C GLU A 106 -1.15 11.14 11.42
N SER A 107 -1.50 10.26 10.49
CA SER A 107 -2.89 9.83 10.28
C SER A 107 -3.53 9.27 11.57
N PHE A 108 -2.75 8.55 12.38
CA PHE A 108 -3.22 8.03 13.67
C PHE A 108 -3.49 9.15 14.68
N LEU A 109 -2.60 10.15 14.75
CA LEU A 109 -2.78 11.33 15.60
C LEU A 109 -3.99 12.16 15.16
N GLU A 110 -4.19 12.35 13.86
CA GLU A 110 -5.37 13.04 13.32
C GLU A 110 -6.67 12.32 13.72
N MET A 111 -6.71 10.99 13.63
CA MET A 111 -7.88 10.22 14.10
C MET A 111 -8.13 10.43 15.59
N LYS A 112 -7.06 10.49 16.40
CA LYS A 112 -7.14 10.74 17.84
C LYS A 112 -7.63 12.14 18.16
N ASP A 113 -7.18 13.14 17.42
CA ASP A 113 -7.59 14.54 17.58
C ASP A 113 -9.02 14.78 17.07
N ALA A 114 -9.45 14.02 16.06
CA ALA A 114 -10.82 14.04 15.54
C ALA A 114 -11.83 13.27 16.41
N PHE A 115 -11.38 12.62 17.50
CA PHE A 115 -12.26 11.85 18.36
C PHE A 115 -13.35 12.71 19.02
N ASP A 116 -14.61 12.30 18.85
CA ASP A 116 -15.77 12.96 19.44
C ASP A 116 -16.67 11.95 20.17
N GLN A 117 -16.86 12.17 21.48
CA GLN A 117 -17.71 11.34 22.33
C GLN A 117 -19.19 11.35 21.90
N ASN A 118 -19.68 12.46 21.34
CA ASN A 118 -21.06 12.55 20.84
C ASN A 118 -21.24 11.68 19.59
N ILE A 119 -20.25 11.67 18.69
CA ILE A 119 -20.27 10.78 17.51
C ILE A 119 -20.27 9.32 17.98
N LEU A 120 -19.39 8.96 18.92
CA LEU A 120 -19.36 7.61 19.49
C LEU A 120 -20.70 7.20 20.13
N SER A 121 -21.34 8.12 20.86
CA SER A 121 -22.66 7.89 21.47
C SER A 121 -23.75 7.71 20.42
N ASN A 122 -23.76 8.54 19.38
CA ASN A 122 -24.75 8.45 18.30
C ASN A 122 -24.62 7.13 17.53
N LEU A 123 -23.39 6.76 17.13
CA LEU A 123 -23.11 5.47 16.49
C LEU A 123 -23.60 4.30 17.36
N THR A 124 -23.43 4.38 18.67
CA THR A 124 -23.91 3.34 19.59
C THR A 124 -25.43 3.20 19.59
N ILE A 125 -26.16 4.31 19.51
CA ILE A 125 -27.63 4.29 19.40
C ILE A 125 -28.04 3.72 18.05
N GLU A 126 -27.47 4.21 16.94
CA GLU A 126 -27.80 3.76 15.58
C GLU A 126 -27.55 2.25 15.41
N ILE A 127 -26.41 1.74 15.87
CA ILE A 127 -26.07 0.31 15.84
C ILE A 127 -27.08 -0.52 16.64
N SER A 128 -27.63 0.02 17.74
CA SER A 128 -28.61 -0.68 18.56
C SER A 128 -29.99 -0.78 17.91
N GLU A 129 -30.31 0.13 16.99
CA GLU A 129 -31.56 0.16 16.24
C GLU A 129 -31.47 -0.69 14.96
N GLU A 130 -30.42 -0.44 14.16
CA GLU A 130 -30.17 -1.13 12.89
C GLU A 130 -28.65 -1.24 12.64
N PRO A 131 -28.01 -2.37 12.99
CA PRO A 131 -26.58 -2.53 12.79
C PRO A 131 -26.27 -2.72 11.29
N SER A 132 -25.21 -2.04 10.83
CA SER A 132 -24.62 -2.25 9.51
C SER A 132 -23.10 -2.40 9.62
N ALA A 133 -22.47 -3.02 8.62
CA ALA A 133 -21.02 -3.15 8.58
C ALA A 133 -20.32 -1.78 8.62
N ASP A 134 -20.87 -0.78 7.90
CA ASP A 134 -20.36 0.60 7.91
C ASP A 134 -20.40 1.27 9.28
N LEU A 135 -21.52 1.13 10.01
CA LEU A 135 -21.68 1.73 11.34
C LEU A 135 -20.73 1.09 12.35
N LEU A 136 -20.64 -0.25 12.32
CA LEU A 136 -19.73 -1.00 13.19
C LEU A 136 -18.27 -0.64 12.88
N TRP A 137 -17.87 -0.61 11.61
CA TRP A 137 -16.52 -0.20 11.23
C TRP A 137 -16.20 1.24 11.66
N SER A 138 -17.16 2.16 11.49
CA SER A 138 -17.01 3.56 11.91
C SER A 138 -16.80 3.68 13.42
N ARG A 139 -17.58 2.94 14.22
CA ARG A 139 -17.40 2.90 15.68
C ARG A 139 -16.10 2.21 16.08
N GLY A 140 -15.71 1.16 15.38
CA GLY A 140 -14.44 0.48 15.54
C GLY A 140 -13.25 1.43 15.32
N ASN A 141 -13.30 2.29 14.29
CA ASN A 141 -12.28 3.31 14.06
C ASN A 141 -12.23 4.36 15.19
N MET A 142 -13.37 4.76 15.75
CA MET A 142 -13.40 5.64 16.93
C MET A 142 -12.74 4.99 18.15
N TYR A 143 -12.97 3.70 18.37
CA TYR A 143 -12.27 2.95 19.43
C TYR A 143 -10.78 2.78 19.14
N PHE A 144 -10.41 2.56 17.88
CA PHE A 144 -9.02 2.47 17.44
C PHE A 144 -8.25 3.77 17.73
N ALA A 145 -8.84 4.92 17.40
CA ALA A 145 -8.26 6.25 17.61
C ALA A 145 -7.90 6.54 19.07
N ILE A 146 -8.67 5.99 20.03
CA ILE A 146 -8.41 6.11 21.46
C ILE A 146 -7.70 4.88 22.05
N GLU A 147 -7.11 4.03 21.19
CA GLU A 147 -6.34 2.84 21.57
C GLU A 147 -7.14 1.79 22.35
N SER A 148 -8.47 1.84 22.26
CA SER A 148 -9.38 0.84 22.82
C SER A 148 -9.49 -0.37 21.89
N TYR A 149 -8.36 -1.03 21.64
CA TYR A 149 -8.21 -2.07 20.62
C TYR A 149 -9.17 -3.24 20.76
N ASP A 150 -9.47 -3.69 21.99
CA ASP A 150 -10.40 -4.81 22.18
C ASP A 150 -11.81 -4.50 21.66
N ARG A 151 -12.32 -3.28 21.91
CA ARG A 151 -13.63 -2.84 21.41
C ARG A 151 -13.60 -2.59 19.90
N ALA A 152 -12.49 -2.06 19.39
CA ALA A 152 -12.32 -1.85 17.95
C ALA A 152 -12.36 -3.19 17.20
N LEU A 153 -11.64 -4.20 17.71
CA LEU A 153 -11.62 -5.55 17.13
C LEU A 153 -13.02 -6.20 17.20
N GLU A 154 -13.73 -6.08 18.31
CA GLU A 154 -15.12 -6.58 18.43
C GLU A 154 -16.04 -5.96 17.37
N ASP A 155 -15.96 -4.64 17.16
CA ASP A 155 -16.74 -3.95 16.14
C ASP A 155 -16.35 -4.37 14.73
N PHE A 156 -15.06 -4.52 14.43
CA PHE A 156 -14.60 -4.99 13.13
C PHE A 156 -15.00 -6.45 12.84
N GLU A 157 -14.95 -7.32 13.85
CA GLU A 157 -15.41 -8.70 13.73
C GLU A 157 -16.92 -8.77 13.47
N ASN A 158 -17.71 -7.94 14.16
CA ASN A 158 -19.14 -7.83 13.92
C ASN A 158 -19.44 -7.26 12.52
N ALA A 159 -18.64 -6.30 12.03
CA ALA A 159 -18.79 -5.77 10.67
C ALA A 159 -18.59 -6.87 9.61
N ILE A 160 -17.53 -7.67 9.75
CA ILE A 160 -17.24 -8.82 8.86
C ILE A 160 -18.32 -9.89 8.96
N ALA A 161 -18.90 -10.09 10.15
CA ALA A 161 -19.99 -11.06 10.33
C ALA A 161 -21.28 -10.63 9.60
N LEU A 162 -21.54 -9.32 9.48
CA LEU A 162 -22.67 -8.79 8.71
C LEU A 162 -22.41 -8.77 7.21
N ASP A 163 -21.20 -8.35 6.81
CA ASP A 163 -20.75 -8.33 5.43
C ASP A 163 -19.35 -8.96 5.34
N PRO A 164 -19.26 -10.23 4.92
CA PRO A 164 -17.98 -10.91 4.77
C PRO A 164 -17.03 -10.25 3.78
N SER A 165 -17.53 -9.42 2.85
CA SER A 165 -16.73 -8.71 1.85
C SER A 165 -16.23 -7.33 2.30
N TYR A 166 -16.48 -6.98 3.57
CA TYR A 166 -16.12 -5.68 4.14
C TYR A 166 -14.63 -5.59 4.48
N ALA A 167 -13.80 -5.58 3.45
CA ALA A 167 -12.34 -5.68 3.54
C ALA A 167 -11.69 -4.55 4.37
N GLN A 168 -12.32 -3.38 4.49
CA GLN A 168 -11.87 -2.28 5.34
C GLN A 168 -11.76 -2.69 6.80
N ALA A 169 -12.60 -3.61 7.28
CA ALA A 169 -12.51 -4.15 8.64
C ALA A 169 -11.28 -5.05 8.81
N ASN A 170 -10.94 -5.89 7.84
CA ASN A 170 -9.70 -6.68 7.86
C ASN A 170 -8.46 -5.78 7.84
N PHE A 171 -8.47 -4.74 7.00
CA PHE A 171 -7.41 -3.73 7.00
C PHE A 171 -7.24 -3.06 8.39
N SER A 172 -8.32 -2.57 9.01
CA SER A 172 -8.25 -1.92 10.33
C SER A 172 -7.77 -2.89 11.42
N LYS A 173 -8.20 -4.16 11.40
CA LYS A 173 -7.67 -5.20 12.30
C LYS A 173 -6.17 -5.42 12.08
N GLY A 174 -5.71 -5.44 10.82
CA GLY A 174 -4.30 -5.57 10.47
C GLY A 174 -3.47 -4.44 11.08
N TRP A 175 -3.98 -3.21 11.04
CA TRP A 175 -3.30 -2.06 11.63
C TRP A 175 -3.23 -2.15 13.16
N ILE A 176 -4.29 -2.61 13.83
CA ILE A 176 -4.27 -2.88 15.27
C ILE A 176 -3.18 -3.90 15.60
N PHE A 177 -3.13 -5.02 14.89
CA PHE A 177 -2.16 -6.07 15.15
C PHE A 177 -0.73 -5.60 14.89
N GLU A 178 -0.50 -4.79 13.86
CA GLU A 178 0.81 -4.20 13.61
C GLU A 178 1.25 -3.30 14.78
N ARG A 179 0.36 -2.45 15.31
CA ARG A 179 0.65 -1.60 16.49
C ARG A 179 0.88 -2.42 17.75
N GLN A 180 0.28 -3.60 17.87
CA GLN A 180 0.53 -4.55 18.95
C GLN A 180 1.80 -5.40 18.75
N GLY A 181 2.55 -5.22 17.65
CA GLY A 181 3.72 -6.03 17.31
C GLY A 181 3.39 -7.44 16.79
N LYS A 182 2.11 -7.73 16.54
CA LYS A 182 1.62 -8.99 15.98
C LYS A 182 1.70 -8.97 14.45
N TYR A 183 2.92 -8.89 13.95
CA TYR A 183 3.16 -8.63 12.53
C TYR A 183 2.72 -9.78 11.61
N THR A 184 2.79 -11.04 12.06
CA THR A 184 2.35 -12.18 11.25
C THR A 184 0.85 -12.14 11.00
N GLU A 185 0.08 -11.86 12.04
CA GLU A 185 -1.36 -11.72 11.98
C GLU A 185 -1.77 -10.47 11.17
N ALA A 186 -1.03 -9.36 11.30
CA ALA A 186 -1.25 -8.18 10.48
C ALA A 186 -1.04 -8.44 8.99
N ILE A 187 0.04 -9.13 8.61
CA ILE A 187 0.33 -9.49 7.22
C ILE A 187 -0.81 -10.32 6.62
N GLN A 188 -1.30 -11.32 7.36
CA GLN A 188 -2.40 -12.16 6.88
C GLN A 188 -3.65 -11.34 6.59
N LEU A 189 -4.03 -10.43 7.50
CA LEU A 189 -5.21 -9.58 7.32
C LEU A 189 -5.08 -8.63 6.14
N TYR A 190 -3.89 -8.09 5.89
CA TYR A 190 -3.64 -7.26 4.71
C TYR A 190 -3.64 -8.06 3.41
N GLU A 191 -3.15 -9.31 3.43
CA GLU A 191 -3.21 -10.22 2.28
C GLU A 191 -4.66 -10.60 1.94
N GLU A 192 -5.49 -10.88 2.94
CA GLU A 192 -6.93 -11.13 2.78
C GLU A 192 -7.64 -9.90 2.20
N ALA A 193 -7.39 -8.71 2.74
CA ALA A 193 -7.99 -7.47 2.23
C ALA A 193 -7.54 -7.15 0.79
N LEU A 194 -6.28 -7.45 0.44
CA LEU A 194 -5.76 -7.32 -0.93
C LEU A 194 -6.47 -8.30 -1.90
N GLU A 195 -6.67 -9.56 -1.48
CA GLU A 195 -7.32 -10.58 -2.29
C GLU A 195 -8.79 -10.25 -2.57
N GLU A 196 -9.51 -9.73 -1.58
CA GLU A 196 -10.92 -9.33 -1.75
C GLU A 196 -11.10 -8.09 -2.63
N THR A 197 -10.25 -7.07 -2.46
CA THR A 197 -10.49 -5.75 -3.07
C THR A 197 -9.69 -5.50 -4.33
N GLY A 198 -8.53 -6.16 -4.49
CA GLY A 198 -7.54 -5.80 -5.50
C GLY A 198 -6.85 -4.46 -5.28
N ILE A 199 -7.09 -3.78 -4.14
CA ILE A 199 -6.48 -2.48 -3.79
C ILE A 199 -4.98 -2.70 -3.55
N ARG A 200 -4.15 -2.23 -4.48
CA ARG A 200 -2.72 -2.52 -4.53
C ARG A 200 -1.94 -1.83 -3.42
N GLU A 201 -2.50 -0.77 -2.85
CA GLU A 201 -2.01 -0.03 -1.70
C GLU A 201 -1.78 -0.97 -0.51
N MET A 202 -2.55 -2.06 -0.37
CA MET A 202 -2.32 -3.07 0.68
C MET A 202 -0.91 -3.66 0.65
N LYS A 203 -0.24 -3.69 -0.51
CA LYS A 203 1.14 -4.18 -0.64
C LYS A 203 2.13 -3.37 0.18
N VAL A 204 1.93 -2.06 0.34
CA VAL A 204 2.82 -1.22 1.15
C VAL A 204 2.71 -1.57 2.63
N PHE A 205 1.48 -1.82 3.12
CA PHE A 205 1.23 -2.25 4.50
C PHE A 205 1.80 -3.65 4.78
N ILE A 206 1.67 -4.58 3.83
CA ILE A 206 2.31 -5.90 3.89
C ILE A 206 3.84 -5.75 3.99
N ALA A 207 4.44 -4.90 3.15
CA ALA A 207 5.88 -4.66 3.15
C ALA A 207 6.37 -4.04 4.48
N LEU A 208 5.61 -3.09 5.02
CA LEU A 208 5.90 -2.45 6.31
C LEU A 208 5.86 -3.45 7.45
N ALA A 209 4.78 -4.23 7.55
CA ALA A 209 4.66 -5.26 8.58
C ALA A 209 5.79 -6.30 8.48
N LYS A 210 6.19 -6.70 7.26
CA LYS A 210 7.35 -7.59 7.03
C LYS A 210 8.66 -6.97 7.51
N ARG A 211 8.88 -5.68 7.23
CA ARG A 211 10.08 -4.96 7.67
C ARG A 211 10.10 -4.76 9.19
N ASN A 212 8.98 -4.35 9.79
CA ASN A 212 8.80 -4.19 11.23
C ASN A 212 9.04 -5.51 11.99
N ALA A 213 8.57 -6.64 11.44
CA ALA A 213 8.85 -7.97 11.97
C ALA A 213 10.33 -8.37 11.94
N LYS A 214 11.09 -7.84 10.96
CA LYS A 214 12.55 -8.06 10.85
C LYS A 214 13.31 -7.17 11.80
N GLU A 215 12.90 -5.90 11.95
CA GLU A 215 13.54 -4.94 12.84
C GLU A 215 13.31 -5.25 14.32
N SER A 216 12.13 -5.76 14.70
CA SER A 216 11.82 -6.17 16.09
C SER A 216 12.59 -7.40 16.59
N LYS A 217 13.25 -8.15 15.69
CA LYS A 217 14.08 -9.32 16.02
C LYS A 217 15.58 -9.00 16.15
N LYS A 218 15.99 -7.76 15.87
CA LYS A 218 17.39 -7.31 15.99
C LYS A 218 17.68 -6.82 17.40
#